data_AF-K2FGL6-F1
#
_entry.id   AF-K2FGL6-F1
#
_cell.length_a   1.000
_cell.length_b   1.000
_cell.length_c   1.000
_cell.angle_alpha   90.00
_cell.angle_beta   90.00
_cell.angle_gamma   90.00
#
_symmetry.space_group_name_H-M   'P 1'
#
loop_
_entity.id
_entity.type
_entity.pdbx_description
1 polymer ?
#
loop_
_entity_poly.entity_id
_entity_poly.type
_entity_poly.pdbx_seq_one_letter_code
_entity_poly.pdbx_strand_id
1 'polypeptide(L)'
;MVSKYQKHIDVAREEIIKKEFGTTQQYLWVHEVIFEDDQPKVERIDDETYKGNIIAIYFPIKNVNFYLEIHVLKNPISVDSVWIESGHKIYLTATSEMLTYEELVEWLNIEPLEWFSKWDSRIHLKSKYTFSEVTYNPIKNQAYSLNAKLDKLLNELEKAKDAIRILKEKSDYIGISVCKYQYIWNWMMGDNLSANEIKRLADLNLAIDFDIYIQGIPFWNQ
;
A
#
# COMPACT_ATOMS: atom_id res chain seq x y z
N MET A 1 0.51 -23.10 13.20
CA MET A 1 0.22 -22.16 14.29
C MET A 1 -1.16 -21.57 14.03
N VAL A 2 -2.12 -21.77 14.93
CA VAL A 2 -3.44 -21.15 14.81
C VAL A 2 -3.28 -19.65 15.08
N SER A 3 -3.74 -18.79 14.17
CA SER A 3 -3.66 -17.34 14.34
C SER A 3 -4.39 -16.93 15.62
N LYS A 4 -3.84 -15.99 16.41
CA LYS A 4 -4.52 -15.46 17.62
C LYS A 4 -5.90 -14.86 17.30
N TYR A 5 -6.16 -14.59 16.02
CA TYR A 5 -7.41 -14.04 15.50
C TYR A 5 -8.30 -15.03 14.79
N GLN A 6 -8.05 -16.34 14.90
CA GLN A 6 -8.77 -17.34 14.09
C GLN A 6 -10.29 -17.16 14.10
N LYS A 7 -10.90 -16.98 15.28
CA LYS A 7 -12.35 -16.76 15.40
C LYS A 7 -12.86 -15.53 14.65
N HIS A 8 -12.08 -14.45 14.63
CA HIS A 8 -12.46 -13.21 13.94
C HIS A 8 -12.30 -13.38 12.42
N ILE A 9 -11.24 -14.10 12.00
CA ILE A 9 -11.04 -14.49 10.60
C ILE A 9 -12.21 -15.34 10.11
N ASP A 10 -12.64 -16.32 10.90
CA ASP A 10 -13.73 -17.23 10.54
C ASP A 10 -15.04 -16.45 10.34
N VAL A 11 -15.36 -15.51 11.25
CA VAL A 11 -16.53 -14.63 11.14
C VAL A 11 -16.45 -13.74 9.90
N ALA A 12 -15.29 -13.15 9.60
CA ALA A 12 -15.13 -12.33 8.40
C ALA A 12 -15.20 -13.16 7.09
N ARG A 13 -14.67 -14.38 7.09
CA ARG A 13 -14.79 -15.31 5.95
C ARG A 13 -16.23 -15.74 5.73
N GLU A 14 -16.95 -16.02 6.80
CA GLU A 14 -18.36 -16.37 6.75
C GLU A 14 -19.19 -15.25 6.11
N GLU A 15 -18.89 -13.98 6.43
CA GLU A 15 -19.52 -12.84 5.76
C GLU A 15 -19.25 -12.80 4.26
N ILE A 16 -18.05 -13.15 3.78
CA ILE A 16 -17.77 -13.22 2.33
C ILE A 16 -18.58 -14.33 1.65
N ILE A 17 -18.73 -15.47 2.34
CA ILE A 17 -19.45 -16.63 1.81
C ILE A 17 -20.95 -16.33 1.77
N LYS A 18 -21.53 -15.90 2.90
CA LYS A 18 -22.97 -15.68 3.09
C LYS A 18 -23.46 -14.34 2.55
N LYS A 19 -22.61 -13.31 2.58
CA LYS A 19 -22.88 -11.94 2.13
C LYS A 19 -24.08 -11.35 2.86
N GLU A 20 -24.08 -11.36 4.19
CA GLU A 20 -25.23 -10.89 4.96
C GLU A 20 -25.34 -9.36 4.92
N PHE A 21 -24.22 -8.64 4.85
CA PHE A 21 -24.22 -7.19 4.69
C PHE A 21 -24.53 -6.79 3.25
N GLY A 22 -25.44 -5.83 3.07
CA GLY A 22 -25.78 -5.28 1.76
C GLY A 22 -24.55 -4.71 1.03
N THR A 23 -23.61 -4.13 1.78
CA THR A 23 -22.34 -3.64 1.25
C THR A 23 -21.48 -4.77 0.66
N THR A 24 -21.41 -5.93 1.32
CA THR A 24 -20.71 -7.11 0.81
C THR A 24 -21.36 -7.63 -0.45
N GLN A 25 -22.69 -7.74 -0.47
CA GLN A 25 -23.44 -8.15 -1.68
C GLN A 25 -23.15 -7.20 -2.83
N GLN A 26 -23.16 -5.89 -2.57
CA GLN A 26 -22.91 -4.87 -3.57
C GLN A 26 -21.50 -5.00 -4.15
N TYR A 27 -20.46 -4.97 -3.30
CA TYR A 27 -19.07 -5.08 -3.77
C TYR A 27 -18.81 -6.41 -4.50
N LEU A 28 -19.27 -7.54 -3.93
CA LEU A 28 -19.02 -8.86 -4.50
C LEU A 28 -19.96 -9.24 -5.65
N TRP A 29 -20.88 -8.36 -6.04
CA TRP A 29 -21.66 -8.52 -7.26
C TRP A 29 -20.79 -8.38 -8.51
N VAL A 30 -19.82 -7.45 -8.47
CA VAL A 30 -18.94 -7.13 -9.62
C VAL A 30 -17.48 -7.52 -9.37
N HIS A 31 -17.14 -7.92 -8.14
CA HIS A 31 -15.79 -8.28 -7.73
C HIS A 31 -15.72 -9.68 -7.15
N GLU A 32 -14.54 -10.29 -7.23
CA GLU A 32 -14.29 -11.62 -6.65
C GLU A 32 -13.11 -11.56 -5.68
N VAL A 33 -13.31 -12.03 -4.45
CA VAL A 33 -12.23 -12.21 -3.47
C VAL A 33 -11.31 -13.35 -3.92
N ILE A 34 -10.01 -13.25 -3.64
CA ILE A 34 -9.06 -14.34 -3.90
C ILE A 34 -9.23 -15.42 -2.82
N PHE A 35 -9.24 -16.68 -3.25
CA PHE A 35 -9.31 -17.85 -2.36
C PHE A 35 -7.95 -18.57 -2.33
N GLU A 36 -7.63 -19.15 -1.18
CA GLU A 36 -6.47 -20.04 -0.94
C GLU A 36 -6.98 -21.22 -0.10
N ASP A 37 -6.71 -22.45 -0.53
CA ASP A 37 -7.23 -23.68 0.08
C ASP A 37 -8.76 -23.66 0.31
N ASP A 38 -9.52 -23.26 -0.72
CA ASP A 38 -10.99 -23.12 -0.71
C ASP A 38 -11.54 -22.15 0.36
N GLN A 39 -10.70 -21.28 0.92
CA GLN A 39 -11.10 -20.26 1.89
C GLN A 39 -10.75 -18.85 1.36
N PRO A 40 -11.54 -17.81 1.69
CA PRO A 40 -11.15 -16.44 1.36
C PRO A 40 -9.78 -16.12 1.97
N LYS A 41 -8.86 -15.68 1.11
CA LYS A 41 -7.48 -15.36 1.49
C LYS A 41 -7.48 -14.10 2.36
N VAL A 42 -6.80 -14.15 3.50
CA VAL A 42 -6.57 -12.98 4.35
C VAL A 42 -5.24 -12.35 3.95
N GLU A 43 -5.27 -11.10 3.50
CA GLU A 43 -4.05 -10.36 3.13
C GLU A 43 -3.41 -9.69 4.35
N ARG A 44 -4.22 -9.13 5.25
CA ARG A 44 -3.73 -8.46 6.47
C ARG A 44 -4.78 -8.52 7.57
N ILE A 45 -4.31 -8.48 8.81
CA ILE A 45 -5.13 -8.23 10.00
C ILE A 45 -4.55 -7.02 10.72
N ASP A 46 -5.41 -6.10 11.15
CA ASP A 46 -5.06 -4.90 11.90
C ASP A 46 -5.90 -4.80 13.17
N ASP A 47 -5.25 -4.91 14.33
CA ASP A 47 -5.87 -4.71 15.64
C ASP A 47 -5.39 -3.46 16.38
N GLU A 48 -4.51 -2.67 15.75
CA GLU A 48 -3.82 -1.54 16.37
C GLU A 48 -4.46 -0.21 15.97
N THR A 49 -4.84 -0.08 14.69
CA THR A 49 -5.30 1.19 14.11
C THR A 49 -6.58 1.72 14.78
N TYR A 50 -7.56 0.84 15.02
CA TYR A 50 -8.89 1.23 15.50
C TYR A 50 -9.01 1.36 17.03
N LYS A 51 -7.87 1.51 17.75
CA LYS A 51 -7.76 1.70 19.22
C LYS A 51 -9.03 1.35 19.99
N GLY A 52 -9.32 0.05 20.15
CA GLY A 52 -10.60 -0.37 20.74
C GLY A 52 -10.98 -1.82 20.48
N ASN A 53 -12.30 -2.03 20.37
CA ASN A 53 -12.97 -3.32 20.28
C ASN A 53 -13.11 -3.84 18.84
N ILE A 54 -12.35 -3.32 17.87
CA ILE A 54 -12.45 -3.70 16.44
C ILE A 54 -11.13 -4.32 15.97
N ILE A 55 -11.24 -5.31 15.10
CA ILE A 55 -10.16 -5.87 14.28
C ILE A 55 -10.57 -5.72 12.83
N ALA A 56 -9.73 -5.08 12.02
CA ALA A 56 -9.91 -5.01 10.59
C ALA A 56 -9.22 -6.18 9.90
N ILE A 57 -9.93 -6.85 8.99
CA ILE A 57 -9.45 -7.99 8.23
C ILE A 57 -9.58 -7.66 6.75
N TYR A 58 -8.46 -7.71 6.04
CA TYR A 58 -8.37 -7.30 4.64
C TYR A 58 -8.33 -8.52 3.74
N PHE A 59 -9.20 -8.52 2.73
CA PHE A 59 -9.32 -9.55 1.73
C PHE A 59 -8.95 -8.97 0.35
N PRO A 60 -8.03 -9.60 -0.38
CA PRO A 60 -7.63 -9.14 -1.70
C PRO A 60 -8.70 -9.50 -2.74
N ILE A 61 -8.91 -8.60 -3.69
CA ILE A 61 -9.82 -8.77 -4.82
C ILE A 61 -9.02 -9.14 -6.08
N LYS A 62 -9.55 -10.04 -6.91
CA LYS A 62 -8.89 -10.45 -8.16
C LYS A 62 -8.70 -9.28 -9.11
N ASN A 63 -7.51 -9.23 -9.74
CA ASN A 63 -7.15 -8.30 -10.83
C ASN A 63 -7.13 -6.80 -10.46
N VAL A 64 -7.24 -6.44 -9.19
CA VAL A 64 -7.19 -5.06 -8.68
C VAL A 64 -6.35 -5.02 -7.40
N ASN A 65 -5.94 -3.83 -6.99
CA ASN A 65 -5.09 -3.64 -5.81
C ASN A 65 -5.79 -2.91 -4.65
N PHE A 66 -7.12 -2.75 -4.69
CA PHE A 66 -7.89 -2.38 -3.50
C PHE A 66 -8.40 -3.63 -2.77
N TYR A 67 -8.86 -3.46 -1.54
CA TYR A 67 -9.18 -4.56 -0.63
C TYR A 67 -10.61 -4.44 -0.12
N LEU A 68 -11.26 -5.59 0.07
CA LEU A 68 -12.46 -5.65 0.92
C LEU A 68 -12.00 -5.73 2.37
N GLU A 69 -12.41 -4.75 3.17
CA GLU A 69 -12.09 -4.67 4.58
C GLU A 69 -13.34 -5.00 5.40
N ILE A 70 -13.21 -5.96 6.31
CA ILE A 70 -14.27 -6.36 7.23
C ILE A 70 -13.82 -6.03 8.65
N HIS A 71 -14.59 -5.18 9.33
CA HIS A 71 -14.41 -4.85 10.72
C HIS A 71 -15.16 -5.86 11.58
N VAL A 72 -14.46 -6.51 12.49
CA VAL A 72 -15.01 -7.52 13.40
C VAL A 72 -14.85 -7.02 14.83
N LEU A 73 -15.93 -7.02 15.59
CA LEU A 73 -15.90 -6.72 17.02
C LEU A 73 -15.12 -7.81 17.76
N LYS A 74 -14.34 -7.44 18.78
CA LYS A 74 -13.62 -8.40 19.64
C LYS A 74 -14.56 -9.05 20.65
N ASN A 75 -15.61 -8.34 21.08
CA ASN A 75 -16.61 -8.84 22.01
C ASN A 75 -17.96 -8.09 21.90
N PRO A 76 -19.09 -8.79 21.66
CA PRO A 76 -19.15 -10.15 21.13
C PRO A 76 -18.47 -10.20 19.75
N ILE A 77 -17.97 -11.37 19.34
CA ILE A 77 -17.35 -11.51 18.02
C ILE A 77 -18.46 -11.51 16.96
N SER A 78 -18.53 -10.45 16.18
CA SER A 78 -19.46 -10.29 15.06
C SER A 78 -18.93 -9.27 14.05
N VAL A 79 -19.41 -9.34 12.81
CA VAL A 79 -19.14 -8.28 11.84
C VAL A 79 -19.82 -7.00 12.29
N ASP A 80 -19.05 -5.91 12.30
CA ASP A 80 -19.52 -4.55 12.59
C ASP A 80 -19.87 -3.82 11.28
N SER A 81 -18.92 -3.83 10.34
CA SER A 81 -19.03 -3.07 9.09
C SER A 81 -18.10 -3.64 8.01
N VAL A 82 -18.41 -3.29 6.76
CA VAL A 82 -17.70 -3.75 5.55
C VAL A 82 -17.45 -2.57 4.64
N TRP A 83 -16.23 -2.44 4.12
CA TRP A 83 -15.78 -1.31 3.32
C TRP A 83 -14.84 -1.76 2.21
N ILE A 84 -14.59 -0.87 1.23
CA ILE A 84 -13.48 -1.02 0.30
C ILE A 84 -12.38 -0.05 0.69
N GLU A 85 -11.20 -0.58 0.96
CA GLU A 85 -10.00 0.18 1.30
C GLU A 85 -9.07 0.25 0.10
N SER A 86 -8.45 1.42 -0.11
CA SER A 86 -7.50 1.60 -1.21
C SER A 86 -6.20 0.85 -0.93
N GLY A 87 -5.60 0.30 -1.98
CA GLY A 87 -4.22 -0.18 -1.87
C GLY A 87 -3.24 0.96 -1.96
N HIS A 88 -2.16 0.90 -1.17
CA HIS A 88 -1.08 1.88 -1.24
C HIS A 88 0.27 1.21 -1.43
N LYS A 89 1.02 1.67 -2.44
CA LYS A 89 2.48 1.55 -2.47
C LYS A 89 3.05 2.90 -2.11
N ILE A 90 3.96 2.93 -1.14
CA ILE A 90 4.66 4.14 -0.72
C ILE A 90 6.11 3.75 -0.58
N TYR A 91 6.97 4.48 -1.27
CA TYR A 91 8.39 4.17 -1.32
C TYR A 91 9.22 5.42 -1.52
N LEU A 92 10.46 5.39 -1.05
CA LEU A 92 11.46 6.37 -1.45
C LEU A 92 11.85 6.05 -2.89
N THR A 93 11.97 7.08 -3.72
CA THR A 93 12.49 7.01 -5.08
C THR A 93 13.68 7.95 -5.17
N ALA A 94 14.80 7.47 -5.69
CA ALA A 94 15.91 8.31 -6.11
C ALA A 94 16.29 7.99 -7.56
N THR A 95 16.48 9.02 -8.38
CA THR A 95 16.84 8.88 -9.80
C THR A 95 18.07 9.69 -10.15
N SER A 96 18.81 9.23 -11.16
CA SER A 96 19.87 10.04 -11.77
C SER A 96 20.08 9.73 -13.24
N GLU A 97 20.29 10.77 -14.04
CA GLU A 97 20.74 10.67 -15.43
C GLU A 97 22.25 10.40 -15.54
N MET A 98 23.02 10.67 -14.48
CA MET A 98 24.48 10.58 -14.44
C MET A 98 24.98 9.34 -13.72
N LEU A 99 24.35 8.95 -12.62
CA LEU A 99 24.80 7.86 -11.75
C LEU A 99 24.20 6.52 -12.16
N THR A 100 24.92 5.42 -11.90
CA THR A 100 24.39 4.06 -12.05
C THR A 100 23.59 3.64 -10.82
N TYR A 101 22.90 2.51 -10.91
CA TYR A 101 22.28 1.84 -9.77
C TYR A 101 23.28 1.62 -8.63
N GLU A 102 24.45 1.05 -8.92
CA GLU A 102 25.46 0.68 -7.92
C GLU A 102 25.94 1.90 -7.13
N GLU A 103 26.15 3.02 -7.82
CA GLU A 103 26.53 4.29 -7.20
C GLU A 103 25.41 4.83 -6.31
N LEU A 104 24.15 4.78 -6.78
CA LEU A 104 22.98 5.24 -6.00
C LEU A 104 22.80 4.40 -4.71
N VAL A 105 23.00 3.09 -4.77
CA VAL A 105 22.82 2.23 -3.59
C VAL A 105 24.00 2.21 -2.64
N GLU A 106 25.21 2.58 -3.07
CA GLU A 106 26.39 2.65 -2.19
C GLU A 106 26.13 3.54 -0.97
N TRP A 107 25.35 4.61 -1.15
CA TRP A 107 25.00 5.53 -0.06
C TRP A 107 23.75 5.08 0.71
N LEU A 108 22.85 4.33 0.07
CA LEU A 108 21.72 3.70 0.74
C LEU A 108 22.21 2.46 1.48
N ASN A 109 22.46 2.59 2.79
CA ASN A 109 22.65 1.44 3.67
C ASN A 109 21.32 0.69 3.95
N ILE A 110 20.50 0.56 2.91
CA ILE A 110 19.14 0.04 2.92
C ILE A 110 18.96 -0.75 1.61
N GLU A 111 18.54 -2.01 1.69
CA GLU A 111 18.33 -2.83 0.50
C GLU A 111 17.17 -2.26 -0.36
N PRO A 112 17.41 -1.99 -1.65
CA PRO A 112 16.38 -1.48 -2.56
C PRO A 112 15.32 -2.55 -2.85
N LEU A 113 14.08 -2.11 -3.08
CA LEU A 113 12.97 -2.98 -3.48
C LEU A 113 13.03 -3.29 -4.98
N GLU A 114 13.11 -2.25 -5.80
CA GLU A 114 13.16 -2.30 -7.26
C GLU A 114 14.18 -1.28 -7.74
N TRP A 115 14.83 -1.58 -8.87
CA TRP A 115 15.82 -0.71 -9.47
C TRP A 115 15.96 -1.00 -10.96
N PHE A 116 16.52 -0.03 -11.68
CA PHE A 116 17.10 -0.22 -13.00
C PHE A 116 18.26 0.75 -13.21
N SER A 117 19.24 0.34 -14.00
CA SER A 117 20.31 1.21 -14.45
C SER A 117 19.95 1.89 -15.76
N LYS A 118 20.55 3.06 -15.98
CA LYS A 118 20.56 3.69 -17.29
C LYS A 118 21.04 2.70 -18.35
N TRP A 119 20.34 2.70 -19.49
CA TRP A 119 20.53 1.81 -20.63
C TRP A 119 20.09 0.36 -20.47
N ASP A 120 19.52 0.00 -19.32
CA ASP A 120 18.85 -1.28 -19.17
C ASP A 120 17.64 -1.34 -20.12
N SER A 121 17.38 -2.55 -20.63
CA SER A 121 16.23 -2.81 -21.49
C SER A 121 14.94 -2.78 -20.66
N ARG A 122 13.94 -2.04 -21.13
CA ARG A 122 12.62 -2.07 -20.50
C ARG A 122 11.93 -3.41 -20.78
N ILE A 123 11.42 -4.08 -19.75
CA ILE A 123 10.87 -5.45 -19.84
C ILE A 123 9.76 -5.59 -20.88
N HIS A 124 8.94 -4.54 -21.06
CA HIS A 124 7.77 -4.56 -21.96
C HIS A 124 7.85 -3.57 -23.13
N LEU A 125 8.98 -2.88 -23.30
CA LEU A 125 9.15 -1.85 -24.32
C LEU A 125 10.43 -2.09 -25.10
N LYS A 126 10.41 -1.82 -26.41
CA LYS A 126 11.61 -1.86 -27.28
C LYS A 126 12.51 -0.64 -27.10
N SER A 127 12.62 -0.13 -25.88
CA SER A 127 13.42 1.04 -25.54
C SER A 127 14.24 0.79 -24.28
N LYS A 128 15.21 1.66 -24.06
CA LYS A 128 16.09 1.61 -22.89
C LYS A 128 15.71 2.68 -21.87
N TYR A 129 16.09 2.49 -20.62
CA TYR A 129 16.03 3.56 -19.63
C TYR A 129 17.07 4.65 -19.95
N THR A 130 16.71 5.93 -19.78
CA THR A 130 17.59 7.08 -20.00
C THR A 130 18.22 7.61 -18.71
N PHE A 131 17.80 7.06 -17.57
CA PHE A 131 18.26 7.36 -16.21
C PHE A 131 18.29 6.06 -15.40
N SER A 132 18.93 6.10 -14.24
CA SER A 132 18.92 5.03 -13.23
C SER A 132 17.93 5.38 -12.13
N GLU A 133 17.31 4.37 -11.54
CA GLU A 133 16.35 4.52 -10.44
C GLU A 133 16.60 3.48 -9.37
N VAL A 134 16.44 3.89 -8.12
CA VAL A 134 16.38 2.99 -6.97
C VAL A 134 15.15 3.34 -6.15
N THR A 135 14.44 2.31 -5.72
CA THR A 135 13.28 2.47 -4.84
C THR A 135 13.48 1.71 -3.53
N TYR A 136 12.95 2.27 -2.44
CA TYR A 136 12.93 1.60 -1.14
C TYR A 136 11.54 1.58 -0.53
N ASN A 137 11.06 0.37 -0.24
CA ASN A 137 9.76 0.15 0.39
C ASN A 137 9.89 -0.85 1.55
N PRO A 138 9.78 -0.41 2.82
CA PRO A 138 9.85 -1.31 3.96
C PRO A 138 8.61 -2.21 4.09
N ILE A 139 7.52 -1.91 3.37
CA ILE A 139 6.24 -2.63 3.50
C ILE A 139 5.72 -3.04 2.12
N LYS A 140 6.00 -4.29 1.75
CA LYS A 140 5.53 -4.86 0.47
C LYS A 140 4.00 -4.97 0.39
N ASN A 141 3.34 -5.30 1.50
CA ASN A 141 1.88 -5.43 1.57
C ASN A 141 1.22 -4.05 1.31
N GLN A 142 0.21 -4.02 0.42
CA GLN A 142 -0.47 -2.79 -0.01
C GLN A 142 -1.77 -2.52 0.76
N ALA A 143 -2.25 -3.45 1.58
CA ALA A 143 -3.46 -3.33 2.41
C ALA A 143 -3.23 -2.46 3.65
N TYR A 144 -2.60 -1.29 3.48
CA TYR A 144 -2.35 -0.31 4.52
C TYR A 144 -2.92 1.04 4.06
N SER A 145 -3.44 1.82 5.01
CA SER A 145 -3.72 3.24 4.79
C SER A 145 -2.44 3.99 4.39
N LEU A 146 -2.59 5.11 3.67
CA LEU A 146 -1.48 6.01 3.34
C LEU A 146 -0.60 6.33 4.56
N ASN A 147 -1.22 6.85 5.62
CA ASN A 147 -0.51 7.43 6.76
C ASN A 147 0.27 6.37 7.55
N ALA A 148 -0.36 5.22 7.84
CA ALA A 148 0.31 4.13 8.55
C ALA A 148 1.57 3.63 7.81
N LYS A 149 1.54 3.62 6.47
CA LYS A 149 2.67 3.15 5.65
C LYS A 149 3.72 4.25 5.48
N LEU A 150 3.30 5.51 5.31
CA LEU A 150 4.18 6.66 5.25
C LEU A 150 4.94 6.83 6.57
N ASP A 151 4.27 6.74 7.71
CA ASP A 151 4.90 6.87 9.02
C ASP A 151 5.99 5.81 9.23
N LYS A 152 5.73 4.56 8.83
CA LYS A 152 6.70 3.47 8.92
C LYS A 152 7.88 3.68 7.96
N LEU A 153 7.63 4.17 6.75
CA LEU A 153 8.71 4.54 5.82
C LEU A 153 9.58 5.67 6.40
N LEU A 154 8.97 6.76 6.84
CA LEU A 154 9.68 7.89 7.43
C LEU A 154 10.48 7.48 8.67
N ASN A 155 9.98 6.56 9.50
CA ASN A 155 10.72 6.03 10.65
C ASN A 155 12.03 5.35 10.23
N GLU A 156 12.05 4.62 9.11
CA GLU A 156 13.26 3.99 8.59
C GLU A 156 14.19 5.03 7.94
N LEU A 157 13.66 5.96 7.15
CA LEU A 157 14.45 7.02 6.51
C LEU A 157 15.11 7.95 7.54
N GLU A 158 14.45 8.22 8.66
CA GLU A 158 14.99 9.05 9.74
C GLU A 158 16.18 8.41 10.46
N LYS A 159 16.32 7.07 10.42
CA LYS A 159 17.53 6.38 10.91
C LYS A 159 18.70 6.54 9.94
N ALA A 160 18.41 6.83 8.67
CA ALA A 160 19.37 6.95 7.58
C ALA A 160 19.51 8.40 7.06
N LYS A 161 19.29 9.41 7.92
CA LYS A 161 19.29 10.84 7.53
C LYS A 161 20.53 11.28 6.75
N ASP A 162 21.71 10.84 7.15
CA ASP A 162 22.96 11.19 6.45
C ASP A 162 23.02 10.62 5.04
N ALA A 163 22.55 9.39 4.84
CA ALA A 163 22.43 8.77 3.52
C ALA A 163 21.45 9.54 2.64
N ILE A 164 20.28 9.91 3.18
CA ILE A 164 19.27 10.70 2.46
C ILE A 164 19.82 12.07 2.06
N ARG A 165 20.58 12.73 2.93
CA ARG A 165 21.24 14.00 2.61
C ARG A 165 22.25 13.85 1.47
N ILE A 166 23.09 12.81 1.50
CA ILE A 166 24.07 12.53 0.44
C ILE A 166 23.35 12.27 -0.88
N LEU A 167 22.32 11.43 -0.89
CA LEU A 167 21.52 11.18 -2.09
C LEU A 167 20.90 12.46 -2.62
N LYS A 168 20.39 13.34 -1.76
CA LYS A 168 19.82 14.62 -2.19
C LYS A 168 20.82 15.52 -2.91
N GLU A 169 22.09 15.47 -2.52
CA GLU A 169 23.17 16.25 -3.14
C GLU A 169 23.68 15.64 -4.45
N LYS A 170 23.46 14.34 -4.67
CA LYS A 170 24.06 13.57 -5.78
C LYS A 170 23.08 13.11 -6.85
N SER A 171 21.84 12.82 -6.45
CA SER A 171 20.75 12.42 -7.33
C SER A 171 20.09 13.62 -7.99
N ASP A 172 19.49 13.41 -9.16
CA ASP A 172 18.72 14.44 -9.85
C ASP A 172 17.35 14.64 -9.18
N TYR A 173 16.80 13.55 -8.61
CA TYR A 173 15.58 13.58 -7.81
C TYR A 173 15.68 12.59 -6.65
N ILE A 174 15.11 13.00 -5.52
CA ILE A 174 14.80 12.12 -4.40
C ILE A 174 13.49 12.60 -3.74
N GLY A 175 12.59 11.66 -3.50
CA GLY A 175 11.29 11.95 -2.89
C GLY A 175 10.52 10.68 -2.57
N ILE A 176 9.35 10.84 -1.97
CA ILE A 176 8.41 9.77 -1.71
C ILE A 176 7.47 9.65 -2.92
N SER A 177 7.35 8.46 -3.48
CA SER A 177 6.35 8.12 -4.49
C SER A 177 5.21 7.36 -3.83
N VAL A 178 3.99 7.81 -4.07
CA VAL A 178 2.75 7.18 -3.60
C VAL A 178 1.97 6.67 -4.82
N CYS A 179 1.77 5.36 -4.91
CA CYS A 179 0.78 4.79 -5.83
C CYS A 179 -0.46 4.39 -5.03
N LYS A 180 -1.58 5.06 -5.27
CA LYS A 180 -2.88 4.74 -4.69
C LYS A 180 -3.73 3.97 -5.69
N TYR A 181 -4.23 2.81 -5.28
CA TYR A 181 -5.15 1.99 -6.06
C TYR A 181 -6.55 2.14 -5.48
N GLN A 182 -7.33 3.02 -6.10
CA GLN A 182 -8.62 3.46 -5.63
C GLN A 182 -9.73 2.76 -6.38
N TYR A 183 -10.72 2.23 -5.67
CA TYR A 183 -11.94 1.73 -6.31
C TYR A 183 -12.76 2.87 -6.92
N ILE A 184 -13.19 2.69 -8.18
CA ILE A 184 -13.92 3.70 -8.98
C ILE A 184 -15.19 4.22 -8.32
N TRP A 185 -15.85 3.39 -7.50
CA TRP A 185 -17.12 3.76 -6.87
C TRP A 185 -16.98 4.18 -5.40
N ASN A 186 -15.76 4.48 -4.94
CA ASN A 186 -15.58 5.05 -3.61
C ASN A 186 -15.79 6.56 -3.67
N TRP A 187 -16.74 7.06 -2.89
CA TRP A 187 -17.09 8.49 -2.82
C TRP A 187 -16.06 9.31 -2.04
N MET A 188 -15.20 8.66 -1.23
CA MET A 188 -14.16 9.31 -0.44
C MET A 188 -12.79 9.05 -1.07
N MET A 189 -12.37 9.95 -1.95
CA MET A 189 -11.13 9.79 -2.75
C MET A 189 -9.90 10.51 -2.17
N GLY A 190 -10.10 11.37 -1.17
CA GLY A 190 -9.04 12.20 -0.61
C GLY A 190 -8.19 11.44 0.40
N ASP A 191 -6.89 11.74 0.41
CA ASP A 191 -6.00 11.40 1.52
C ASP A 191 -5.57 12.68 2.25
N ASN A 192 -5.17 12.52 3.50
CA ASN A 192 -4.68 13.62 4.32
C ASN A 192 -3.27 13.31 4.82
N LEU A 193 -2.35 14.26 4.60
CA LEU A 193 -1.08 14.29 5.30
C LEU A 193 -1.23 15.15 6.55
N SER A 194 -0.93 14.56 7.70
CA SER A 194 -0.89 15.27 8.97
C SER A 194 0.24 16.32 8.97
N ALA A 195 0.10 17.34 9.81
CA ALA A 195 1.17 18.32 10.02
C ALA A 195 2.50 17.67 10.45
N ASN A 196 2.44 16.55 11.17
CA ASN A 196 3.63 15.79 11.56
C ASN A 196 4.31 15.13 10.36
N GLU A 197 3.56 14.46 9.48
CA GLU A 197 4.11 13.84 8.27
C GLU A 197 4.73 14.89 7.34
N ILE A 198 4.06 16.03 7.15
CA ILE A 198 4.58 17.16 6.36
C ILE A 198 5.90 17.68 6.95
N LYS A 199 5.95 17.86 8.28
CA LYS A 199 7.17 18.30 8.97
C LYS A 199 8.32 17.30 8.77
N ARG A 200 8.06 16.00 8.92
CA ARG A 200 9.08 14.95 8.78
C ARG A 200 9.63 14.88 7.35
N LEU A 201 8.77 15.02 6.34
CA LEU A 201 9.18 15.14 4.93
C LEU A 201 10.08 16.37 4.71
N ALA A 202 9.70 17.52 5.27
CA ALA A 202 10.49 18.74 5.18
C ALA A 202 11.85 18.63 5.90
N ASP A 203 11.89 18.02 7.09
CA ASP A 203 13.11 17.76 7.85
C ASP A 203 14.09 16.85 7.08
N LEU A 204 13.58 15.97 6.21
CA LEU A 204 14.36 15.11 5.31
C LEU A 204 14.62 15.76 3.93
N ASN A 205 14.06 16.94 3.67
CA ASN A 205 14.09 17.64 2.37
C ASN A 205 13.60 16.77 1.19
N LEU A 206 12.53 16.01 1.43
CA LEU A 206 11.92 15.10 0.46
C LEU A 206 10.66 15.71 -0.14
N ALA A 207 10.53 15.60 -1.47
CA ALA A 207 9.26 15.80 -2.14
C ALA A 207 8.34 14.59 -1.89
N ILE A 208 7.05 14.75 -2.19
CA ILE A 208 6.10 13.63 -2.27
C ILE A 208 5.26 13.77 -3.54
N ASP A 209 5.12 12.67 -4.26
CA ASP A 209 4.37 12.58 -5.52
C ASP A 209 3.27 11.51 -5.41
N PHE A 210 2.13 11.75 -6.05
CA PHE A 210 0.92 10.94 -5.97
C PHE A 210 0.46 10.49 -7.36
N ASP A 211 0.59 9.19 -7.61
CA ASP A 211 -0.05 8.50 -8.72
C ASP A 211 -1.32 7.79 -8.24
N ILE A 212 -2.47 8.23 -8.75
CA ILE A 212 -3.77 7.65 -8.39
C ILE A 212 -4.28 6.81 -9.56
N TYR A 213 -4.42 5.51 -9.31
CA TYR A 213 -4.97 4.54 -10.23
C TYR A 213 -6.41 4.21 -9.84
N ILE A 214 -7.35 4.66 -10.67
CA ILE A 214 -8.76 4.31 -10.52
C ILE A 214 -8.99 2.92 -11.12
N GLN A 215 -9.52 1.99 -10.33
CA GLN A 215 -9.66 0.57 -10.68
C GLN A 215 -11.06 0.03 -10.37
N GLY A 216 -11.37 -1.13 -10.92
CA GLY A 216 -12.61 -1.86 -10.68
C GLY A 216 -13.74 -1.49 -11.64
N ILE A 217 -14.89 -2.12 -11.43
CA ILE A 217 -16.09 -2.00 -12.26
C ILE A 217 -17.15 -1.25 -11.46
N PRO A 218 -17.78 -0.18 -12.00
CA PRO A 218 -18.86 0.52 -11.30
C PRO A 218 -20.15 -0.31 -11.29
N PHE A 219 -21.00 -0.09 -10.28
CA PHE A 219 -22.22 -0.90 -10.09
C PHE A 219 -23.33 -0.67 -11.12
N TRP A 220 -23.33 0.47 -11.84
CA TRP A 220 -24.43 0.88 -12.73
C TRP A 220 -24.18 0.59 -14.21
N ASN A 221 -23.10 -0.10 -14.58
CA ASN A 221 -22.85 -0.48 -15.97
C ASN A 221 -23.66 -1.73 -16.36
N GLN A 222 -24.98 -1.70 -16.11
CA GLN A 222 -25.99 -2.57 -16.71
C GLN A 222 -27.24 -1.74 -17.05
#